data_AF-A0AA37I3D5-F1
#
_entry.id   AF-A0AA37I3D5-F1
#
_cell.length_a   1.000
_cell.length_b   1.000
_cell.length_c   1.000
_cell.angle_alpha   90.00
_cell.angle_beta   90.00
_cell.angle_gamma   90.00
#
_symmetry.space_group_name_H-M   'P 1'
#
loop_
_entity.id
_entity.type
_entity.pdbx_description
1 polymer ?
#
loop_
_entity_poly.entity_id
_entity_poly.type
_entity_poly.pdbx_seq_one_letter_code
_entity_poly.pdbx_strand_id
1 'polypeptide(L)'
;MPIRISRIGKHRALPADFEKVPFEQYLYVDNLFQGYLNTQQDELLLQMAQILYGSDHVKPSKAHLVGIFYWMASLKQYFASLFTNFYKPAPAKGEANLLGSSQPDIYSQLRDSTNAMIRALTGGDITKEERILKMDTWRALTELDAKAKEAEELRKAYKKP
;
A
#
# COMPACT_ATOMS: atom_id res chain seq x y z
N MET A 1 -12.94 -9.36 5.38
CA MET A 1 -13.17 -7.91 5.43
C MET A 1 -12.30 -7.33 6.56
N PRO A 2 -11.55 -6.25 6.32
CA PRO A 2 -10.66 -5.65 7.32
C PRO A 2 -11.42 -5.13 8.54
N ILE A 3 -10.83 -5.25 9.73
CA ILE A 3 -11.43 -4.79 10.99
C ILE A 3 -10.72 -3.51 11.43
N ARG A 4 -11.51 -2.52 11.87
CA ARG A 4 -10.99 -1.26 12.37
C ARG A 4 -11.81 -0.71 13.52
N ILE A 5 -11.22 0.20 14.27
CA ILE A 5 -11.94 1.05 15.20
C ILE A 5 -12.72 2.10 14.38
N SER A 6 -14.02 2.22 14.63
CA SER A 6 -14.90 3.04 13.79
C SER A 6 -14.73 4.54 14.03
N ARG A 7 -14.38 4.93 15.25
CA ARG A 7 -14.22 6.31 15.73
C ARG A 7 -13.13 6.43 16.80
N ILE A 8 -12.41 7.54 16.79
CA ILE A 8 -11.56 7.98 17.90
C ILE A 8 -12.03 9.38 18.30
N GLY A 9 -12.59 9.49 19.50
CA GLY A 9 -13.29 10.71 19.93
C GLY A 9 -14.43 11.06 18.97
N LYS A 10 -14.40 12.28 18.42
CA LYS A 10 -15.39 12.76 17.43
C LYS A 10 -15.04 12.41 15.97
N HIS A 11 -13.84 11.87 15.72
CA HIS A 11 -13.35 11.63 14.36
C HIS A 11 -13.81 10.27 13.86
N ARG A 12 -14.38 10.24 12.66
CA ARG A 12 -14.84 9.01 12.00
C ARG A 12 -13.78 8.53 11.03
N ALA A 13 -13.41 7.26 11.13
CA ALA A 13 -12.41 6.70 10.23
C ALA A 13 -12.99 6.39 8.83
N LEU A 14 -12.09 6.43 7.84
CA LEU A 14 -12.31 6.03 6.44
C LEU A 14 -12.90 4.61 6.31
N PRO A 15 -13.54 4.25 5.18
CA PRO A 15 -13.99 2.88 4.90
C PRO A 15 -12.90 1.84 5.21
N ALA A 16 -13.27 0.74 5.88
CA ALA A 16 -12.30 -0.22 6.41
C ALA A 16 -11.50 -0.94 5.32
N ASP A 17 -12.11 -1.08 4.17
CA ASP A 17 -11.60 -1.71 2.97
C ASP A 17 -11.04 -0.71 1.94
N PHE A 18 -11.03 0.59 2.27
CA PHE A 18 -10.60 1.66 1.37
C PHE A 18 -11.43 1.78 0.08
N GLU A 19 -12.68 1.29 0.06
CA GLU A 19 -13.58 1.58 -1.04
C GLU A 19 -13.92 3.09 -1.06
N LYS A 20 -13.89 3.72 -2.23
CA LYS A 20 -14.12 5.16 -2.45
C LYS A 20 -13.09 6.07 -1.79
N VAL A 21 -11.95 5.53 -1.37
CA VAL A 21 -10.81 6.30 -0.84
C VAL A 21 -9.87 6.63 -2.00
N PRO A 22 -9.41 7.89 -2.15
CA PRO A 22 -8.42 8.25 -3.16
C PRO A 22 -7.15 7.42 -3.05
N PHE A 23 -6.59 7.03 -4.20
CA PHE A 23 -5.41 6.18 -4.28
C PHE A 23 -4.19 6.82 -3.62
N GLU A 24 -4.04 8.14 -3.75
CA GLU A 24 -2.99 8.89 -3.05
C GLU A 24 -3.03 8.65 -1.53
N GLN A 25 -4.22 8.61 -0.95
CA GLN A 25 -4.38 8.43 0.49
C GLN A 25 -4.00 7.00 0.89
N TYR A 26 -4.30 6.01 0.06
CA TYR A 26 -3.79 4.65 0.24
C TYR A 26 -2.26 4.60 0.19
N LEU A 27 -1.64 5.24 -0.82
CA LEU A 27 -0.18 5.28 -0.98
C LEU A 27 0.52 5.91 0.24
N TYR A 28 0.00 7.03 0.75
CA TYR A 28 0.54 7.67 1.94
C TYR A 28 0.47 6.76 3.17
N VAL A 29 -0.70 6.17 3.43
CA VAL A 29 -0.89 5.28 4.60
C VAL A 29 -0.03 4.01 4.46
N ASP A 30 0.09 3.46 3.25
CA ASP A 30 0.94 2.29 3.01
C ASP A 30 2.41 2.60 3.23
N ASN A 31 2.91 3.74 2.74
CA ASN A 31 4.29 4.16 2.95
C ASN A 31 4.61 4.33 4.44
N LEU A 32 3.70 4.93 5.22
CA LEU A 32 3.84 5.02 6.67
C LEU A 32 3.84 3.64 7.34
N PHE A 33 2.98 2.73 6.88
CA PHE A 33 2.91 1.37 7.41
C PHE A 33 4.19 0.58 7.11
N GLN A 34 4.74 0.64 5.90
CA GLN A 34 6.01 0.01 5.58
C GLN A 34 7.18 0.62 6.37
N GLY A 35 7.18 1.94 6.55
CA GLY A 35 8.14 2.63 7.42
C GLY A 35 8.05 2.12 8.86
N TYR A 36 6.84 1.91 9.38
CA TYR A 36 6.62 1.37 10.73
C TYR A 36 7.11 -0.06 10.86
N LEU A 37 6.84 -0.93 9.88
CA LEU A 37 7.32 -2.32 9.90
C LEU A 37 8.85 -2.42 9.98
N ASN A 38 9.57 -1.42 9.45
CA ASN A 38 11.02 -1.37 9.50
C ASN A 38 11.55 -0.70 10.78
N THR A 39 11.02 0.47 11.13
CA THR A 39 11.58 1.34 12.18
C THR A 39 10.94 1.14 13.56
N GLN A 40 9.73 0.57 13.61
CA GLN A 40 8.89 0.42 14.81
C GLN A 40 8.58 1.75 15.54
N GLN A 41 8.63 2.88 14.84
CA GLN A 41 8.34 4.19 15.44
C GLN A 41 6.84 4.47 15.55
N ASP A 42 6.34 4.63 16.77
CA ASP A 42 4.92 4.93 17.05
C ASP A 42 4.42 6.21 16.37
N GLU A 43 5.31 7.17 16.07
CA GLU A 43 4.97 8.40 15.33
C GLU A 43 4.38 8.10 13.95
N LEU A 44 4.83 7.04 13.27
CA LEU A 44 4.29 6.63 11.99
C LEU A 44 2.83 6.13 12.12
N LEU A 45 2.52 5.40 13.20
CA LEU A 45 1.14 4.99 13.49
C LEU A 45 0.26 6.19 13.87
N LEU A 46 0.83 7.21 14.52
CA LEU A 46 0.12 8.46 14.81
C LEU A 46 -0.20 9.22 13.53
N GLN A 47 0.75 9.38 12.61
CA GLN A 47 0.52 10.01 11.31
C GLN A 47 -0.52 9.22 10.49
N MET A 48 -0.47 7.89 10.54
CA MET A 48 -1.53 7.06 9.95
C MET A 48 -2.89 7.34 10.59
N ALA A 49 -2.97 7.49 11.92
CA ALA A 49 -4.21 7.86 12.59
C ALA A 49 -4.77 9.17 12.06
N GLN A 50 -3.93 10.19 11.89
CA GLN A 50 -4.37 11.50 11.41
C GLN A 50 -5.00 11.41 10.01
N ILE A 51 -4.39 10.64 9.12
CA ILE A 51 -4.89 10.42 7.75
C ILE A 51 -6.17 9.57 7.78
N LEU A 52 -6.16 8.44 8.49
CA LEU A 52 -7.27 7.48 8.54
C LEU A 52 -8.54 8.03 9.19
N TYR A 53 -8.40 9.02 10.09
CA TYR A 53 -9.50 9.67 10.78
C TYR A 53 -9.75 11.11 10.28
N GLY A 54 -9.00 11.56 9.27
CA GLY A 54 -9.16 12.85 8.61
C GLY A 54 -8.96 14.06 9.54
N SER A 55 -8.04 13.98 10.51
CA SER A 55 -7.75 15.12 11.39
C SER A 55 -6.41 15.00 12.11
N ASP A 56 -5.62 16.08 12.07
CA ASP A 56 -4.36 16.21 12.81
C ASP A 56 -4.54 16.26 14.33
N HIS A 57 -5.77 16.55 14.78
CA HIS A 57 -6.14 16.65 16.19
C HIS A 57 -6.61 15.33 16.79
N VAL A 58 -6.60 14.24 16.04
CA VAL A 58 -6.91 12.92 16.60
C VAL A 58 -5.87 12.55 17.65
N LYS A 59 -6.34 12.13 18.83
CA LYS A 59 -5.49 11.75 19.96
C LYS A 59 -5.63 10.25 20.24
N PRO A 60 -4.97 9.38 19.46
CA PRO A 60 -5.02 7.94 19.69
C PRO A 60 -4.34 7.57 21.01
N SER A 61 -4.91 6.59 21.72
CA SER A 61 -4.23 5.93 22.84
C SER A 61 -3.32 4.83 22.28
N LYS A 62 -2.46 4.22 23.11
CA LYS A 62 -1.66 3.07 22.68
C LYS A 62 -2.52 1.93 22.10
N ALA A 63 -3.68 1.67 22.70
CA ALA A 63 -4.62 0.68 22.18
C ALA A 63 -5.17 1.06 20.79
N HIS A 64 -5.43 2.34 20.55
CA HIS A 64 -5.83 2.82 19.22
C HIS A 64 -4.72 2.62 18.18
N LEU A 65 -3.44 2.85 18.54
CA LEU A 65 -2.30 2.63 17.63
C LEU A 65 -2.17 1.15 17.24
N VAL A 66 -2.30 0.24 18.20
CA VAL A 66 -2.34 -1.21 17.94
C VAL A 66 -3.53 -1.56 17.03
N GLY A 67 -4.70 -0.95 17.24
CA GLY A 67 -5.85 -1.12 16.37
C GLY A 67 -5.60 -0.65 14.92
N ILE A 68 -4.86 0.44 14.73
CA ILE A 68 -4.47 0.95 13.40
C ILE A 68 -3.50 -0.02 12.73
N PHE A 69 -2.52 -0.54 13.47
CA PHE A 69 -1.61 -1.58 12.97
C PHE A 69 -2.39 -2.80 12.44
N TYR A 70 -3.31 -3.35 13.24
CA TYR A 70 -4.11 -4.51 12.83
C TYR A 70 -5.08 -4.19 11.69
N TRP A 71 -5.60 -2.96 11.62
CA TRP A 71 -6.39 -2.53 10.49
C TRP A 71 -5.55 -2.63 9.20
N MET A 72 -4.36 -2.03 9.15
CA MET A 72 -3.52 -2.11 7.95
C MET A 72 -3.05 -3.52 7.62
N ALA A 73 -2.69 -4.33 8.63
CA ALA A 73 -2.33 -5.72 8.42
C ALA A 73 -3.49 -6.52 7.78
N SER A 74 -4.70 -6.38 8.32
CA SER A 74 -5.89 -7.05 7.78
C SER A 74 -6.31 -6.50 6.40
N LEU A 75 -6.10 -5.21 6.13
CA LEU A 75 -6.32 -4.60 4.83
C LEU A 75 -5.36 -5.17 3.78
N LYS A 76 -4.06 -5.24 4.09
CA LYS A 76 -3.04 -5.85 3.22
C LYS A 76 -3.35 -7.31 2.92
N GLN A 77 -3.72 -8.08 3.94
CA GLN A 77 -4.12 -9.48 3.76
C GLN A 77 -5.36 -9.61 2.88
N TYR A 78 -6.35 -8.74 3.07
CA TYR A 78 -7.56 -8.72 2.26
C TYR A 78 -7.27 -8.37 0.79
N PHE A 79 -6.47 -7.34 0.54
CA PHE A 79 -6.05 -6.98 -0.82
C PHE A 79 -5.21 -8.07 -1.47
N ALA A 80 -4.35 -8.77 -0.71
CA ALA A 80 -3.61 -9.90 -1.24
C ALA A 80 -4.50 -11.06 -1.70
N SER A 81 -5.65 -11.27 -1.03
CA SER A 81 -6.63 -12.27 -1.46
C SER A 81 -7.43 -11.88 -2.71
N LEU A 82 -7.59 -10.57 -2.97
CA LEU A 82 -8.39 -10.05 -4.08
C LEU A 82 -7.54 -9.81 -5.34
N PHE A 83 -6.33 -9.28 -5.16
CA PHE A 83 -5.41 -8.89 -6.22
C PHE A 83 -4.17 -9.80 -6.20
N THR A 84 -4.40 -11.08 -6.50
CA THR A 84 -3.39 -12.14 -6.37
C THR A 84 -2.24 -12.02 -7.36
N ASN A 85 -2.45 -11.37 -8.50
CA ASN A 85 -1.41 -11.18 -9.52
C ASN A 85 -0.50 -10.01 -9.13
N PHE A 86 -1.05 -8.99 -8.47
CA PHE A 86 -0.30 -7.85 -7.95
C PHE A 86 0.44 -8.18 -6.64
N TYR A 87 -0.28 -8.67 -5.62
CA TYR A 87 0.31 -9.06 -4.33
C TYR A 87 0.79 -10.51 -4.37
N LYS A 88 1.92 -10.73 -5.04
CA LYS A 88 2.56 -12.05 -5.00
C LYS A 88 3.30 -12.25 -3.68
N PRO A 89 3.26 -13.46 -3.09
CA PRO A 89 4.16 -13.81 -2.01
C PRO A 89 5.59 -13.55 -2.47
N ALA A 90 6.38 -12.86 -1.64
CA ALA A 90 7.80 -12.76 -1.90
C ALA A 90 8.37 -14.19 -2.05
N PRO A 91 9.23 -14.46 -3.05
CA PRO A 91 9.90 -15.74 -3.14
C PRO A 91 10.56 -16.02 -1.79
N ALA A 92 10.48 -17.27 -1.33
CA ALA A 92 11.07 -17.68 -0.06
C ALA A 92 12.51 -17.14 0.02
N LYS A 93 12.86 -16.54 1.17
CA LYS A 93 14.19 -15.96 1.44
C LYS A 93 15.27 -16.98 1.07
N GLY A 94 15.82 -16.87 -0.13
CA GLY A 94 16.71 -17.88 -0.70
C GLY A 94 17.08 -17.67 -2.18
N GLU A 95 16.23 -16.99 -2.97
CA GLU A 95 16.51 -16.76 -4.41
C GLU A 95 16.91 -15.32 -4.78
N ALA A 96 17.01 -14.42 -3.81
CA ALA A 96 17.67 -13.14 -4.01
C ALA A 96 19.12 -13.28 -3.54
N ASN A 97 20.08 -13.18 -4.46
CA ASN A 97 21.50 -13.04 -4.12
C ASN A 97 21.70 -11.78 -3.25
N LEU A 98 21.60 -11.94 -1.93
CA LEU A 98 21.81 -10.91 -0.91
C LEU A 98 23.30 -10.59 -0.66
N LEU A 99 24.19 -10.93 -1.60
CA LEU A 99 25.64 -10.75 -1.48
C LEU A 99 26.22 -9.74 -2.47
N GLY A 100 25.40 -8.87 -3.08
CA GLY A 100 25.86 -8.04 -4.19
C GLY A 100 25.17 -6.70 -4.40
N SER A 101 24.77 -5.99 -3.35
CA SER A 101 24.51 -4.53 -3.41
C SER A 101 24.05 -4.06 -2.03
N SER A 102 24.60 -2.96 -1.54
CA SER A 102 24.11 -2.21 -0.38
C SER A 102 22.58 -2.26 -0.34
N GLN A 103 21.97 -2.76 0.74
CA GLN A 103 20.52 -2.73 0.87
C GLN A 103 20.06 -1.29 0.61
N PRO A 104 19.23 -1.04 -0.41
CA PRO A 104 18.77 0.30 -0.69
C PRO A 104 18.06 0.82 0.57
N ASP A 105 18.28 2.07 0.92
CA ASP A 105 17.57 2.75 2.01
C ASP A 105 16.06 2.49 1.85
N ILE A 106 15.35 2.14 2.94
CA ILE A 106 13.93 1.82 2.90
C ILE A 106 13.12 2.94 2.24
N TYR A 107 13.51 4.20 2.45
CA TYR A 107 12.86 5.34 1.81
C TYR A 107 13.00 5.31 0.27
N SER A 108 14.16 4.88 -0.23
CA SER A 108 14.37 4.71 -1.68
C SER A 108 13.51 3.58 -2.24
N GLN A 109 13.41 2.45 -1.52
CA GLN A 109 12.57 1.32 -1.93
C GLN A 109 11.08 1.68 -1.97
N LEU A 110 10.58 2.43 -0.98
CA LEU A 110 9.19 2.88 -0.93
C LEU A 110 8.87 3.87 -2.04
N ARG A 111 9.79 4.81 -2.31
CA ARG A 111 9.66 5.75 -3.41
C ARG A 111 9.64 5.04 -4.75
N ASP A 112 10.52 4.09 -4.97
CA ASP A 112 10.61 3.34 -6.23
C ASP A 112 9.37 2.47 -6.45
N SER A 113 8.87 1.81 -5.39
CA SER A 113 7.61 1.07 -5.43
C SER A 113 6.41 1.96 -5.77
N THR A 114 6.31 3.13 -5.13
CA THR A 114 5.24 4.12 -5.39
C THR A 114 5.30 4.61 -6.84
N ASN A 115 6.49 4.99 -7.30
CA ASN A 115 6.70 5.45 -8.68
C ASN A 115 6.39 4.34 -9.70
N ALA A 116 6.72 3.09 -9.40
CA ALA A 116 6.40 1.96 -10.25
C ALA A 116 4.88 1.77 -10.40
N MET A 117 4.12 1.89 -9.30
CA MET A 117 2.65 1.84 -9.36
C MET A 117 2.07 2.99 -10.20
N ILE A 118 2.51 4.22 -9.96
CA ILE A 118 2.05 5.40 -10.71
C ILE A 118 2.42 5.27 -12.20
N ARG A 119 3.66 4.85 -12.51
CA ARG A 119 4.11 4.64 -13.89
C ARG A 119 3.34 3.52 -14.58
N ALA A 120 3.06 2.42 -13.88
CA ALA A 120 2.26 1.33 -14.42
C ALA A 120 0.86 1.81 -14.80
N LEU A 121 0.22 2.61 -13.95
CA LEU A 121 -1.12 3.16 -14.18
C LEU A 121 -1.17 4.23 -15.27
N THR A 122 -0.17 5.10 -15.34
CA THR A 122 -0.10 6.16 -16.35
C THR A 122 0.42 5.69 -17.71
N GLY A 123 1.14 4.56 -17.75
CA GLY A 123 1.93 4.16 -18.92
C GLY A 123 3.14 5.05 -19.16
N GLY A 124 3.59 5.81 -18.15
CA GLY A 124 4.69 6.77 -18.26
C GLY A 124 4.28 8.17 -18.71
N ASP A 125 2.98 8.45 -18.84
CA ASP A 125 2.44 9.77 -19.16
C ASP A 125 2.15 10.59 -17.89
N ILE A 126 3.05 11.52 -17.57
CA ILE A 126 2.98 12.35 -16.36
C ILE A 126 1.70 13.20 -16.26
N THR A 127 1.08 13.55 -17.39
CA THR A 127 -0.14 14.38 -17.40
C THR A 127 -1.35 13.68 -16.78
N LYS A 128 -1.28 12.35 -16.63
CA LYS A 128 -2.33 11.52 -16.04
C LYS A 128 -2.15 11.28 -14.54
N GLU A 129 -1.01 11.65 -13.95
CA GLU A 129 -0.68 11.33 -12.56
C GLU A 129 -1.72 11.88 -11.59
N GLU A 130 -2.10 13.15 -11.72
CA GLU A 130 -3.10 13.77 -10.84
C GLU A 130 -4.44 13.02 -10.87
N ARG A 131 -4.85 12.55 -12.05
CA ARG A 131 -6.08 11.77 -12.21
C ARG A 131 -5.96 10.39 -11.57
N ILE A 132 -4.81 9.75 -11.67
CA ILE A 132 -4.55 8.44 -11.05
C ILE A 132 -4.53 8.58 -9.51
N LEU A 133 -3.90 9.61 -8.98
CA LEU A 133 -3.83 9.87 -7.54
C LEU A 133 -5.22 10.08 -6.92
N LYS A 134 -6.11 10.78 -7.63
CA LYS A 134 -7.50 11.01 -7.23
C LYS A 134 -8.44 9.84 -7.52
N MET A 135 -7.96 8.80 -8.21
CA MET A 135 -8.78 7.62 -8.53
C MET A 135 -9.13 6.85 -7.26
N ASP A 136 -10.27 6.17 -7.29
CA ASP A 136 -10.62 5.20 -6.26
C ASP A 136 -9.54 4.11 -6.10
N THR A 137 -9.16 3.81 -4.86
CA THR A 137 -8.11 2.85 -4.50
C THR A 137 -8.39 1.47 -5.11
N TRP A 138 -9.64 1.01 -5.08
CA TRP A 138 -9.98 -0.29 -5.64
C TRP A 138 -9.84 -0.32 -7.14
N ARG A 139 -10.24 0.75 -7.84
CA ARG A 139 -10.02 0.87 -9.29
C ARG A 139 -8.55 0.86 -9.63
N ALA A 140 -7.73 1.62 -8.92
CA ALA A 140 -6.29 1.63 -9.11
C ALA A 140 -5.67 0.23 -8.89
N LEU A 141 -6.03 -0.47 -7.81
CA LEU A 141 -5.52 -1.82 -7.53
C LEU A 141 -6.01 -2.87 -8.53
N THR A 142 -7.25 -2.75 -9.03
CA THR A 142 -7.78 -3.64 -10.08
C THR A 142 -6.97 -3.51 -11.36
N GLU A 143 -6.66 -2.28 -11.78
CA GLU A 143 -5.84 -2.02 -12.97
C GLU A 143 -4.40 -2.50 -12.78
N LEU A 144 -3.83 -2.34 -11.58
CA LEU A 144 -2.50 -2.87 -11.25
C LEU A 144 -2.48 -4.40 -11.32
N ASP A 145 -3.51 -5.08 -10.84
CA ASP A 145 -3.62 -6.55 -10.91
C ASP A 145 -3.73 -7.05 -12.36
N ALA A 146 -4.56 -6.38 -13.18
CA ALA A 146 -4.67 -6.69 -14.61
C ALA A 146 -3.32 -6.55 -15.33
N LYS A 147 -2.60 -5.44 -15.10
CA LYS A 147 -1.26 -5.21 -15.65
C LYS A 147 -0.24 -6.24 -15.17
N ALA A 148 -0.32 -6.65 -13.90
CA ALA A 148 0.55 -7.68 -13.35
C ALA A 148 0.31 -9.05 -14.01
N LYS A 149 -0.95 -9.38 -14.29
CA LYS A 149 -1.36 -10.58 -15.01
C LYS A 149 -0.84 -10.58 -16.46
N GLU A 150 -1.07 -9.49 -17.20
CA GLU A 150 -0.60 -9.32 -18.58
C GLU A 150 0.93 -9.46 -18.68
N ALA A 151 1.66 -8.83 -17.75
CA ALA A 151 3.12 -8.93 -17.69
C ALA A 151 3.61 -10.38 -17.45
N GLU A 152 2.89 -11.15 -16.64
CA GLU A 152 3.20 -12.56 -16.41
C GLU A 152 2.90 -13.43 -17.64
N GLU A 153 1.77 -13.20 -18.31
CA GLU A 153 1.40 -13.92 -19.54
C GLU A 153 2.42 -13.68 -20.65
N LEU A 154 2.85 -12.43 -20.84
CA LEU A 154 3.95 -12.09 -21.75
C LEU A 154 5.23 -12.81 -21.36
N ARG A 155 5.64 -12.76 -20.08
CA ARG A 155 6.84 -13.49 -19.60
C ARG A 155 6.75 -14.99 -19.87
N LYS A 156 5.58 -15.60 -19.73
CA LYS A 156 5.35 -17.03 -20.04
C LYS A 156 5.42 -17.31 -21.54
N ALA A 157 4.89 -16.41 -22.37
CA ALA A 157 4.98 -16.53 -23.83
C ALA A 157 6.42 -16.42 -24.33
N TYR A 158 7.20 -15.48 -23.80
CA TYR A 158 8.63 -15.31 -24.15
C TYR A 158 9.55 -16.37 -23.52
N LYS A 159 9.11 -17.11 -22.50
CA LYS A 159 9.86 -18.22 -21.87
C LYS A 159 9.64 -19.58 -22.53
N LYS A 160 8.76 -19.71 -23.53
CA LYS A 160 8.65 -20.93 -24.33
C LYS A 160 9.70 -20.92 -25.44
N PRO A 161 10.74 -21.78 -25.40
CA PRO A 161 11.50 -22.11 -26.60
C PRO A 161 10.65 -22.91 -27.60
#